data_AF-V4K6M7-F1
#
_entry.id   AF-V4K6M7-F1
#
_cell.length_a   1.000
_cell.length_b   1.000
_cell.length_c   1.000
_cell.angle_alpha   90.00
_cell.angle_beta   90.00
_cell.angle_gamma   90.00
#
_symmetry.space_group_name_H-M   'P 1'
#
loop_
_entity.id
_entity.type
_entity.pdbx_description
1 polymer ?
#
loop_
_entity_poly.entity_id
_entity_poly.type
_entity_poly.pdbx_seq_one_letter_code
_entity_poly.pdbx_strand_id
1 'polypeptide(L)' 'MCVARIVLHERNGPYVIKLPDGQELHICACGLSQNKPYCDGHHRLTRDEGPGKIYVYRPDGTRVELINYY' A
#
# COMPACT_ATOMS: atom_id res chain seq x y z
N MET A 1 18.73 -12.44 -17.69
CA MET A 1 18.40 -12.72 -16.28
C MET A 1 17.49 -11.60 -15.79
N CYS A 2 16.25 -11.90 -15.40
CA CYS A 2 15.35 -10.89 -14.84
C CYS A 2 15.78 -10.63 -13.39
N VAL A 3 16.34 -9.46 -13.10
CA VAL A 3 16.59 -9.02 -11.72
C VAL A 3 15.30 -8.50 -11.14
N ALA A 4 14.92 -9.00 -9.96
CA ALA A 4 13.82 -8.43 -9.19
C ALA A 4 14.30 -7.15 -8.51
N ARG A 5 13.48 -6.10 -8.54
CA ARG A 5 13.70 -4.87 -7.80
C ARG A 5 12.70 -4.77 -6.67
N ILE A 6 13.17 -4.26 -5.53
CA ILE A 6 12.30 -3.92 -4.41
C ILE A 6 11.90 -2.45 -4.60
N VAL A 7 10.60 -2.18 -4.50
CA VAL A 7 10.04 -0.82 -4.61
C VAL A 7 9.45 -0.47 -3.26
N LEU A 8 9.99 0.57 -2.63
CA LEU A 8 9.49 1.10 -1.36
C LEU A 8 8.21 1.91 -1.63
N HIS A 9 7.12 1.57 -0.95
CA HIS A 9 5.87 2.32 -0.96
C HIS A 9 5.79 3.13 0.34
N GLU A 10 5.81 4.46 0.24
CA GLU A 10 5.79 5.36 1.41
C GLU A 10 4.39 5.87 1.75
N ARG A 11 3.46 5.83 0.80
CA ARG A 11 2.10 6.36 0.98
C ARG A 11 1.21 5.31 1.61
N ASN A 12 0.48 5.66 2.67
CA ASN A 12 -0.38 4.75 3.43
C ASN A 12 -1.89 4.94 3.13
N GLY A 13 -2.25 5.57 2.00
CA GLY A 13 -3.63 5.89 1.66
C GLY A 13 -3.84 6.13 0.16
N PRO A 14 -5.09 6.13 -0.32
CA PRO A 14 -5.40 6.31 -1.74
C PRO A 14 -5.23 7.76 -2.21
N TYR A 15 -5.14 7.94 -3.53
CA TYR A 15 -5.39 9.22 -4.18
C TYR A 15 -6.89 9.40 -4.37
N VAL A 16 -7.42 10.55 -3.95
CA VAL A 16 -8.83 10.91 -4.13
C VAL A 16 -8.93 11.85 -5.31
N ILE A 17 -9.60 11.39 -6.37
CA ILE A 17 -9.84 12.15 -7.60
C ILE A 17 -11.32 12.53 -7.61
N LYS A 18 -11.61 13.83 -7.66
CA LYS A 18 -12.97 14.34 -7.74
C LYS A 18 -13.38 14.48 -9.20
N LEU A 19 -14.51 13.90 -9.57
CA LEU A 19 -15.05 13.93 -10.93
C LEU A 19 -16.05 15.09 -11.11
N PRO A 20 -16.28 15.56 -12.36
CA PRO A 20 -17.19 16.68 -12.63
C PRO A 20 -18.65 16.44 -12.22
N ASP A 21 -19.07 15.18 -12.16
CA ASP A 21 -20.42 14.76 -11.75
C ASP A 21 -20.59 14.65 -10.22
N GLY A 22 -19.56 15.03 -9.45
CA GLY A 22 -19.57 14.99 -7.99
C GLY A 22 -19.17 13.64 -7.39
N GLN A 23 -18.87 12.63 -8.22
CA GLN A 23 -18.37 11.34 -7.73
C GLN A 23 -16.89 11.43 -7.35
N GLU A 24 -16.47 10.53 -6.45
CA GLU A 24 -15.05 10.40 -6.07
C GLU A 24 -14.49 9.06 -6.54
N LEU A 25 -13.35 9.11 -7.22
CA LEU A 25 -12.57 7.94 -7.57
C LEU A 25 -11.37 7.81 -6.64
N HIS A 26 -11.26 6.65 -5.98
CA HIS A 26 -10.22 6.38 -5.01
C HIS A 26 -9.21 5.39 -5.61
N ILE A 27 -8.00 5.86 -5.92
CA ILE A 27 -6.93 5.07 -6.52
C ILE A 27 -5.96 4.59 -5.44
N CYS A 28 -5.70 3.27 -5.40
CA CYS A 28 -4.80 2.69 -4.42
C CYS A 28 -3.37 3.21 -4.61
N ALA A 29 -2.77 3.66 -3.52
CA ALA A 29 -1.35 4.01 -3.48
C ALA A 29 -0.60 3.40 -2.28
N CYS A 30 -1.30 2.67 -1.41
CA CYS A 30 -0.70 1.91 -0.32
C CYS A 30 -0.08 0.57 -0.75
N GLY A 31 -0.29 0.13 -1.99
CA GLY A 31 0.27 -1.14 -2.47
C GLY A 31 -0.46 -2.40 -1.98
N LEU A 32 -1.43 -2.30 -1.06
CA LEU A 32 -2.10 -3.48 -0.47
C LEU A 32 -3.45 -3.86 -1.09
N SER A 33 -4.05 -3.01 -1.93
CA SER A 33 -5.34 -3.36 -2.53
C SER A 33 -5.25 -4.63 -3.39
N GLN A 34 -6.25 -5.50 -3.26
CA GLN A 34 -6.47 -6.67 -4.10
C GLN A 34 -7.22 -6.31 -5.39
N ASN A 35 -7.90 -5.16 -5.42
CA ASN A 35 -8.64 -4.64 -6.59
C ASN A 35 -7.91 -3.48 -7.29
N LYS A 36 -6.59 -3.62 -7.54
CA LYS A 36 -5.82 -2.57 -8.21
C LYS A 36 -6.39 -2.27 -9.60
N PRO A 37 -6.39 -1.00 -10.05
CA PRO A 37 -5.77 0.18 -9.43
C PRO A 37 -6.62 0.87 -8.34
N TYR A 38 -7.82 0.37 -8.06
CA TYR A 38 -8.77 1.02 -7.16
C TYR A 38 -8.47 0.75 -5.69
N CYS A 39 -8.93 1.62 -4.81
CA CYS A 39 -8.88 1.43 -3.37
C CYS A 39 -10.04 0.52 -2.92
N ASP A 40 -9.73 -0.51 -2.15
CA ASP A 40 -10.69 -1.44 -1.54
C ASP A 40 -10.70 -1.39 0.00
N GLY A 41 -9.99 -0.42 0.59
CA GLY A 41 -9.92 -0.23 2.04
C GLY A 41 -8.76 -0.93 2.76
N HIS A 42 -7.93 -1.74 2.09
CA HIS A 42 -6.76 -2.38 2.73
C HIS A 42 -5.72 -1.39 3.28
N HIS A 43 -5.73 -0.14 2.82
CA HIS A 43 -4.93 0.95 3.40
C HIS A 43 -5.22 1.19 4.90
N ARG A 44 -6.26 0.59 5.47
CA ARG A 44 -6.48 0.64 6.92
C ARG A 44 -5.41 -0.13 7.70
N LEU A 45 -4.79 -1.14 7.09
CA LEU A 45 -3.71 -1.95 7.68
C LEU A 45 -2.38 -1.19 7.79
N THR A 46 -2.27 -0.02 7.14
CA THR A 46 -1.07 0.82 7.15
C THR A 46 -1.18 1.98 8.14
N ARG A 47 -2.27 2.08 8.92
CA ARG A 47 -2.52 3.23 9.83
C ARG A 47 -1.67 3.21 11.10
N ASP A 48 -1.27 2.02 11.52
CA ASP A 48 -0.47 1.78 12.72
C ASP A 48 1.00 1.45 12.39
N GLU A 49 1.42 1.71 11.15
CA GLU A 49 2.82 1.66 10.75
C GLU A 49 3.60 2.75 11.48
N GLY A 50 4.69 2.35 12.15
CA GLY A 50 5.56 3.28 12.85
C GLY A 50 6.48 4.05 11.89
N PRO A 51 6.86 5.29 12.24
CA PRO A 51 7.75 6.08 11.41
C PRO A 51 9.12 5.40 11.27
N GLY A 52 9.64 5.33 10.05
CA GLY A 52 10.96 4.75 9.76
C GLY A 52 11.02 3.22 9.82
N LYS A 53 9.88 2.55 10.00
CA LYS A 53 9.79 1.09 9.99
C LYS A 53 9.42 0.58 8.60
N ILE A 54 9.95 -0.59 8.24
CA ILE A 54 9.62 -1.26 6.98
C ILE A 54 8.73 -2.46 7.31
N TYR A 55 7.61 -2.57 6.62
CA TYR A 55 6.67 -3.68 6.77
C TYR A 55 6.63 -4.50 5.49
N VAL A 56 6.72 -5.82 5.62
CA VAL A 56 6.53 -6.77 4.51
C VAL A 56 5.21 -7.48 4.69
N TYR A 57 4.32 -7.29 3.72
CA TYR A 57 3.01 -7.92 3.66
C TYR A 57 3.08 -9.21 2.86
N ARG A 58 2.66 -10.31 3.47
CA ARG A 58 2.67 -11.64 2.83
C ARG A 58 1.30 -12.00 2.26
N PRO A 59 1.23 -12.92 1.26
CA PRO A 59 -0.03 -13.38 0.69
C PRO A 59 -0.96 -14.09 1.69
N ASP A 60 -0.41 -14.60 2.79
CA ASP A 60 -1.16 -15.24 3.89
C ASP A 60 -1.92 -14.21 4.78
N GLY A 61 -1.80 -12.91 4.48
CA GLY A 61 -2.41 -11.83 5.26
C GLY A 61 -1.61 -11.43 6.49
N THR A 62 -0.47 -12.08 6.76
CA THR A 62 0.44 -11.67 7.83
C THR A 62 1.33 -10.50 7.39
N ARG A 63 1.76 -9.70 8.36
CA ARG A 63 2.78 -8.67 8.17
C ARG A 63 3.94 -8.90 9.12
N VAL A 64 5.15 -8.59 8.67
CA VAL A 64 6.36 -8.58 9.51
C VAL A 64 7.05 -7.24 9.41
N GLU A 65 7.53 -6.75 10.55
CA GLU A 65 8.45 -5.62 10.59
C GLU A 65 9.84 -6.12 10.20
N LEU A 66 10.46 -5.47 9.21
CA LEU A 66 11.79 -5.77 8.76
C LEU A 66 12.79 -4.98 9.60
N ILE A 67 13.42 -5.65 10.56
CA ILE A 67 14.35 -5.02 11.52
C ILE A 67 15.73 -4.78 10.90
N ASN A 68 16.17 -5.67 9.99
CA ASN A 68 17.48 -5.59 9.37
C ASN A 68 17.46 -6.22 7.97
N TYR A 69 18.29 -5.71 7.06
CA TYR A 69 18.35 -6.15 5.64
C TYR A 69 19.51 -7.09 5.32
N TYR A 70 20.24 -7.60 6.33
CA TYR A 70 21.47 -8.37 6.17
C TYR A 70 21.30 -9.82 6.60
#